data_AF-A0A351QCM7-F1
#
_entry.id   AF-A0A351QCM7-F1
#
_cell.length_a   1.000
_cell.length_b   1.000
_cell.length_c   1.000
_cell.angle_alpha   90.00
_cell.angle_beta   90.00
_cell.angle_gamma   90.00
#
_symmetry.space_group_name_H-M   'P 1'
#
loop_
_entity.id
_entity.type
_entity.pdbx_description
1 polymer ?
#
loop_
_entity_poly.entity_id
_entity_poly.type
_entity_poly.pdbx_seq_one_letter_code
_entity_poly.pdbx_strand_id
1 'polypeptide(L)'
;MKKIIFCDIPMKKQLDSMVYAGSGNANISYSKPVIFPINAVLAENLKKNDEVKVVLLRTLDKAGNSGKNSSLFMKELDSINSKIGTEITYETLDSEFKETKDNHEARLKAILDKVEENSQLYADITFGPKPLPMILMCVLSFAEKFLNCDVKSVVYGKVNFDENNKAS
;
A
#
# COMPACT_ATOMS: atom_id res chain seq x y z
N MET A 1 -11.48 0.10 -14.77
CA MET A 1 -11.75 -0.96 -13.77
C MET A 1 -11.56 -0.37 -12.40
N LYS A 2 -12.35 -0.75 -11.39
CA LYS A 2 -12.18 -0.23 -10.03
C LYS A 2 -11.04 -0.94 -9.31
N LYS A 3 -10.12 -0.17 -8.73
CA LYS A 3 -8.94 -0.67 -8.02
C LYS A 3 -8.83 -0.01 -6.66
N ILE A 4 -8.64 -0.81 -5.61
CA ILE A 4 -8.45 -0.32 -4.25
C ILE A 4 -7.08 -0.77 -3.77
N ILE A 5 -6.26 0.20 -3.35
CA ILE A 5 -4.90 -0.01 -2.89
C ILE A 5 -4.87 0.30 -1.40
N PHE A 6 -4.48 -0.67 -0.58
CA PHE A 6 -4.16 -0.45 0.82
C PHE A 6 -2.64 -0.35 0.97
N CYS A 7 -2.14 0.72 1.60
CA CYS A 7 -0.71 0.88 1.82
C CYS A 7 -0.41 1.29 3.25
N ASP A 8 0.44 0.52 3.92
CA ASP A 8 0.93 0.85 5.25
C ASP A 8 1.92 2.02 5.22
N ILE A 9 1.65 3.05 6.02
CA ILE A 9 2.51 4.24 6.11
C ILE A 9 3.33 4.22 7.41
N PRO A 10 4.67 4.13 7.32
CA PRO A 10 5.54 4.06 8.49
C PRO A 10 5.64 5.39 9.23
N MET A 11 5.96 5.33 10.52
CA MET A 11 6.38 6.47 11.34
C MET A 11 7.88 6.79 11.22
N LYS A 12 8.63 6.01 10.43
CA LYS A 12 10.10 6.13 10.29
C LYS A 12 10.45 7.47 9.63
N LYS A 13 11.45 8.16 10.17
CA LYS A 13 11.90 9.48 9.68
C LYS A 13 12.56 9.43 8.30
N GLN A 14 13.30 8.36 8.02
CA GLN A 14 14.02 8.18 6.77
C GLN A 14 13.59 6.87 6.13
N LEU A 15 13.19 6.95 4.87
CA LEU A 15 12.84 5.81 4.04
C LEU A 15 13.82 5.73 2.89
N ASP A 16 14.26 4.52 2.61
CA ASP A 16 15.22 4.23 1.55
C ASP A 16 14.44 3.74 0.34
N SER A 17 14.76 4.25 -0.86
CA SER A 17 14.19 3.74 -2.09
C SER A 17 14.96 2.52 -2.59
N MET A 18 14.26 1.59 -3.23
CA MET A 18 14.80 0.35 -3.76
C MET A 18 14.30 0.11 -5.18
N VAL A 19 15.07 -0.64 -5.96
CA VAL A 19 14.65 -1.13 -7.28
C VAL A 19 14.18 -2.57 -7.13
N TYR A 20 12.93 -2.84 -7.54
CA TYR A 20 12.31 -4.16 -7.40
C TYR A 20 12.33 -5.00 -8.70
N ALA A 21 12.81 -4.45 -9.81
CA ALA A 21 12.90 -5.16 -11.09
C ALA A 21 13.70 -6.47 -10.95
N GLY A 22 13.13 -7.58 -11.40
CA GLY A 22 13.77 -8.90 -11.33
C GLY A 22 14.00 -9.43 -9.92
N SER A 23 13.35 -8.84 -8.91
CA SER A 23 13.47 -9.25 -7.51
C SER A 23 12.14 -9.79 -6.96
N GLY A 24 12.24 -10.69 -5.97
CA GLY A 24 11.07 -11.25 -5.28
C GLY A 24 10.20 -12.16 -6.15
N ASN A 25 8.95 -12.37 -5.71
CA ASN A 25 8.00 -13.31 -6.35
C ASN A 25 7.01 -12.61 -7.30
N ALA A 26 7.08 -11.28 -7.43
CA ALA A 26 6.06 -10.50 -8.12
C ALA A 26 6.33 -10.28 -9.62
N ASN A 27 7.43 -10.83 -10.18
CA ASN A 27 7.83 -10.68 -11.58
C ASN A 27 7.75 -9.22 -12.11
N ILE A 28 8.11 -8.27 -11.26
CA ILE A 28 8.09 -6.84 -11.59
C ILE A 28 9.27 -6.54 -12.51
N SER A 29 9.01 -5.80 -13.59
CA SER A 29 10.01 -5.29 -14.54
C SER A 29 10.30 -3.79 -14.37
N TYR A 30 9.53 -3.08 -13.53
CA TYR A 30 9.69 -1.68 -13.22
C TYR A 30 11.06 -1.40 -12.56
N SER A 31 11.93 -0.75 -13.31
CA SER A 31 13.37 -0.61 -13.00
C SER A 31 13.76 0.69 -12.30
N LYS A 32 12.80 1.56 -11.98
CA LYS A 32 13.09 2.80 -11.25
C LYS A 32 12.96 2.60 -9.74
N PRO A 33 13.72 3.36 -8.94
CA PRO A 33 13.64 3.26 -7.49
C PRO A 33 12.28 3.75 -6.99
N VAL A 34 11.71 3.01 -6.04
CA VAL A 34 10.51 3.37 -5.29
C VAL A 34 10.75 3.18 -3.80
N ILE A 35 10.14 4.03 -2.98
CA ILE A 35 10.10 3.89 -1.53
C ILE A 35 9.03 2.87 -1.14
N PHE A 36 7.88 2.89 -1.82
CA PHE A 36 6.76 2.01 -1.52
C PHE A 36 6.68 0.91 -2.59
N PRO A 37 6.97 -0.35 -2.25
CA PRO A 37 7.05 -1.45 -3.21
C PRO A 37 5.83 -1.60 -4.12
N ILE A 38 4.63 -1.33 -3.58
CA ILE A 38 3.40 -1.41 -4.38
C ILE A 38 3.39 -0.44 -5.56
N ASN A 39 4.09 0.70 -5.49
CA ASN A 39 4.14 1.65 -6.59
C ASN A 39 4.86 1.06 -7.82
N ALA A 40 5.82 0.16 -7.62
CA ALA A 40 6.44 -0.58 -8.72
C ALA A 40 5.45 -1.58 -9.36
N VAL A 41 4.60 -2.23 -8.57
CA VAL A 41 3.52 -3.09 -9.08
C VAL A 41 2.48 -2.27 -9.85
N LEU A 42 2.06 -1.13 -9.29
CA LEU A 42 1.05 -0.27 -9.90
C LEU A 42 1.52 0.34 -11.22
N ALA A 43 2.82 0.64 -11.35
CA ALA A 43 3.39 1.15 -12.59
C ALA A 43 3.16 0.23 -13.81
N GLU A 44 3.01 -1.08 -13.59
CA GLU A 44 2.79 -2.07 -14.65
C GLU A 44 1.32 -2.45 -14.81
N ASN A 45 0.53 -2.29 -13.76
CA ASN A 45 -0.83 -2.80 -13.71
C ASN A 45 -1.89 -1.72 -13.94
N LEU A 46 -1.60 -0.45 -13.66
CA LEU A 46 -2.53 0.66 -13.91
C LEU A 46 -2.67 0.95 -15.42
N LYS A 47 -3.89 1.28 -15.84
CA LYS A 47 -4.27 1.60 -17.22
C LYS A 47 -5.05 2.90 -17.26
N LYS A 48 -5.02 3.59 -18.41
CA LYS A 48 -5.58 4.96 -18.64
C LYS A 48 -7.07 5.18 -18.27
N ASN A 49 -7.84 4.16 -17.90
CA ASN A 49 -9.26 4.29 -17.53
C ASN A 49 -9.59 3.47 -16.26
N ASP A 50 -8.61 3.28 -15.39
CA ASP A 50 -8.87 2.72 -14.07
C ASP A 50 -9.41 3.80 -13.14
N GLU A 51 -10.33 3.39 -12.26
CA GLU A 51 -10.80 4.20 -11.15
C GLU A 51 -10.04 3.71 -9.92
N VAL A 52 -9.08 4.51 -9.46
CA VAL A 52 -8.12 4.08 -8.43
C VAL A 52 -8.42 4.79 -7.12
N LYS A 53 -8.68 4.00 -6.08
CA LYS A 53 -8.80 4.47 -4.70
C LYS A 53 -7.62 3.97 -3.90
N VAL A 54 -6.87 4.88 -3.32
CA VAL A 54 -5.75 4.57 -2.43
C VAL A 54 -6.16 4.87 -1.00
N VAL A 55 -6.07 3.87 -0.13
CA VAL A 55 -6.31 3.97 1.31
C VAL A 55 -4.97 3.83 2.03
N LEU A 56 -4.47 4.94 2.55
CA LEU A 56 -3.24 5.00 3.32
C LEU A 56 -3.53 4.63 4.77
N LEU A 57 -2.97 3.50 5.23
CA LEU A 57 -3.12 3.01 6.59
C LEU A 57 -2.03 3.66 7.45
N ARG A 58 -2.39 4.77 8.10
CA ARG A 58 -1.43 5.64 8.78
C ARG A 58 -1.49 5.46 10.29
N THR A 59 -0.36 5.09 10.88
CA THR A 59 -0.20 5.19 12.34
C THR A 59 0.27 6.60 12.71
N LEU A 60 -0.47 7.26 13.59
CA LEU A 60 -0.15 8.62 14.02
C LEU A 60 1.11 8.63 14.90
N ASP A 61 2.02 9.55 14.60
CA ASP A 61 3.22 9.79 15.39
C ASP A 61 3.37 11.27 15.79
N LYS A 62 3.94 11.51 16.97
CA LYS A 62 4.14 12.86 17.50
C LYS A 62 5.07 13.71 16.65
N ALA A 63 5.98 13.10 15.88
CA ALA A 63 6.93 13.81 15.04
C ALA A 63 6.35 14.16 13.65
N GLY A 64 5.13 13.71 13.34
CA GLY A 64 4.46 13.94 12.06
C GLY A 64 5.14 13.26 10.87
N ASN A 65 5.97 12.25 11.11
CA ASN A 65 6.68 11.53 10.05
C ASN A 65 5.72 10.75 9.16
N SER A 66 4.71 10.12 9.73
CA SER A 66 3.73 9.35 8.97
C SER A 66 2.93 10.25 8.02
N GLY A 67 2.62 11.49 8.42
CA GLY A 67 2.04 12.49 7.53
C GLY A 67 2.95 12.85 6.35
N LYS A 68 4.25 13.07 6.60
CA LYS A 68 5.24 13.32 5.54
C LYS A 68 5.37 12.11 4.61
N ASN A 69 5.37 10.91 5.16
CA ASN A 69 5.49 9.66 4.41
C ASN A 69 4.24 9.40 3.54
N SER A 70 3.04 9.76 3.99
CA SER A 70 1.84 9.77 3.13
C SER A 70 2.02 10.69 1.93
N SER A 71 2.53 11.90 2.11
CA SER A 71 2.81 12.81 1.00
C SER A 71 3.90 12.28 0.06
N LEU A 72 4.90 11.56 0.57
CA LEU A 72 5.91 10.90 -0.25
C LEU A 72 5.28 9.79 -1.10
N PHE A 73 4.42 8.96 -0.52
CA PHE A 73 3.66 7.95 -1.26
C PHE A 73 2.87 8.57 -2.42
N MET A 74 2.07 9.60 -2.12
CA MET A 74 1.23 10.27 -3.13
C MET A 74 2.08 10.84 -4.27
N LYS A 75 3.16 11.56 -3.94
CA LYS A 75 4.07 12.13 -4.94
C LYS A 75 4.72 11.07 -5.83
N GLU A 76 5.13 9.95 -5.25
CA GLU A 76 5.73 8.84 -5.98
C GLU A 76 4.74 8.21 -6.96
N LEU A 77 3.52 7.90 -6.49
CA LEU A 77 2.48 7.31 -7.33
C LEU A 77 1.97 8.29 -8.40
N ASP A 78 1.77 9.56 -8.06
CA ASP A 78 1.36 10.60 -9.02
C ASP A 78 2.41 10.80 -10.11
N SER A 79 3.70 10.73 -9.77
CA SER A 79 4.79 10.80 -10.75
C SER A 79 4.73 9.64 -11.74
N ILE A 80 4.47 8.41 -11.26
CA ILE A 80 4.26 7.23 -12.10
C ILE A 80 3.02 7.42 -12.98
N ASN A 81 1.92 7.85 -12.36
CA ASN A 81 0.63 8.03 -13.01
C ASN A 81 0.65 9.13 -14.08
N SER A 82 1.54 10.12 -14.00
CA SER A 82 1.67 11.18 -15.03
C SER A 82 1.82 10.66 -16.46
N LYS A 83 2.36 9.45 -16.63
CA LYS A 83 2.50 8.78 -17.94
C LYS A 83 1.31 7.89 -18.30
N ILE A 84 0.55 7.44 -17.32
CA ILE A 84 -0.57 6.49 -17.48
C ILE A 84 -1.87 7.28 -17.70
N GLY A 85 -2.07 8.33 -16.91
CA GLY A 85 -3.19 9.24 -17.01
C GLY A 85 -4.50 8.66 -16.45
N THR A 86 -4.43 7.90 -15.35
CA THR A 86 -5.63 7.37 -14.67
C THR A 86 -6.09 8.26 -13.53
N GLU A 87 -7.37 8.20 -13.16
CA GLU A 87 -7.89 8.93 -12.01
C GLU A 87 -7.50 8.22 -10.70
N ILE A 88 -6.89 8.96 -9.77
CA ILE A 88 -6.50 8.47 -8.45
C ILE A 88 -7.11 9.35 -7.37
N THR A 89 -7.80 8.72 -6.43
CA THR A 89 -8.31 9.33 -5.21
C THR A 89 -7.53 8.79 -4.02
N TYR A 90 -7.25 9.66 -3.05
CA TYR A 90 -6.50 9.31 -1.85
C TYR A 90 -7.35 9.53 -0.60
N GLU A 91 -7.36 8.53 0.26
CA GLU A 91 -7.94 8.59 1.59
C GLU A 91 -6.91 8.12 2.62
N THR A 92 -6.97 8.64 3.84
CA THR A 92 -6.13 8.19 4.95
C THR A 92 -7.00 7.62 6.06
N LEU A 93 -6.65 6.43 6.53
CA LEU A 93 -7.18 5.82 7.74
C LEU A 93 -6.15 5.95 8.86
N ASP A 94 -6.42 6.88 9.77
CA ASP A 94 -5.57 7.12 10.92
C ASP A 94 -5.84 6.11 12.03
N SER A 95 -4.76 5.66 12.67
CA SER A 95 -4.83 4.81 13.85
C SER A 95 -3.80 5.21 14.88
N GLU A 96 -4.13 5.01 16.15
CA GLU A 96 -3.18 5.15 17.25
C GLU A 96 -2.17 3.99 17.26
N PHE A 97 -0.97 4.25 17.77
CA PHE A 97 0.02 3.20 18.07
C PHE A 97 -0.33 2.46 19.37
N LYS A 98 -1.48 1.77 19.36
CA LYS A 98 -1.99 1.02 20.51
C LYS A 98 -2.67 -0.26 20.02
N GLU A 99 -2.05 -1.38 20.35
CA GLU A 99 -2.44 -2.71 19.84
C GLU A 99 -3.27 -3.46 20.91
N THR A 100 -4.54 -3.07 21.05
CA THR A 100 -5.54 -3.78 21.86
C THR A 100 -6.55 -4.47 20.96
N LYS A 101 -7.26 -5.48 21.50
CA LYS A 101 -8.34 -6.17 20.78
C LYS A 101 -9.36 -5.19 20.18
N ASP A 102 -9.89 -4.28 20.99
CA ASP A 102 -10.89 -3.31 20.53
C ASP A 102 -10.35 -2.41 19.40
N ASN A 103 -9.08 -2.01 19.49
CA ASN A 103 -8.43 -1.23 18.44
C ASN A 103 -8.25 -2.05 17.16
N HIS A 104 -7.92 -3.34 17.26
CA HIS A 104 -7.83 -4.23 16.09
C HIS A 104 -9.19 -4.45 15.43
N GLU A 105 -10.26 -4.65 16.22
CA GLU A 105 -11.61 -4.80 15.70
C GLU A 105 -12.11 -3.52 15.02
N ALA A 106 -11.86 -2.36 15.63
CA ALA A 106 -12.17 -1.06 15.02
C ALA A 106 -11.39 -0.84 13.72
N ARG A 107 -10.08 -1.18 13.71
CA ARG A 107 -9.24 -1.06 12.51
C ARG A 107 -9.72 -2.00 11.40
N LEU A 108 -10.10 -3.24 11.73
CA LEU A 108 -10.67 -4.18 10.76
C LEU A 108 -11.94 -3.62 10.11
N LYS A 109 -12.89 -3.14 10.92
CA LYS A 109 -14.14 -2.54 10.41
C LYS A 109 -13.85 -1.33 9.53
N ALA A 110 -13.01 -0.42 9.99
CA ALA A 110 -12.66 0.79 9.26
C ALA A 110 -12.00 0.50 7.90
N ILE A 111 -11.13 -0.51 7.80
CA ILE A 111 -10.53 -0.92 6.52
C ILE A 111 -11.58 -1.60 5.63
N LEU A 112 -12.41 -2.48 6.19
CA LEU A 112 -13.47 -3.17 5.45
C LEU A 112 -14.49 -2.19 4.86
N ASP A 113 -14.85 -1.12 5.59
CA ASP A 113 -15.75 -0.07 5.13
C ASP A 113 -15.20 0.71 3.91
N LYS A 114 -13.91 0.55 3.59
CA LYS A 114 -13.31 1.16 2.38
C LYS A 114 -13.32 0.24 1.18
N VAL A 115 -13.62 -1.03 1.35
CA VAL A 115 -13.74 -1.99 0.26
C VAL A 115 -15.05 -1.74 -0.48
N GLU A 116 -14.99 -1.80 -1.81
CA GLU A 116 -16.15 -1.66 -2.67
C GLU A 116 -16.30 -2.94 -3.50
N GLU A 117 -17.54 -3.37 -3.71
CA GLU A 117 -17.82 -4.60 -4.44
C GLU A 117 -17.26 -4.57 -5.88
N ASN A 118 -16.96 -5.75 -6.43
CA ASN A 118 -16.49 -5.92 -7.80
C ASN A 118 -15.20 -5.13 -8.11
N SER A 119 -14.33 -4.96 -7.12
CA SER A 119 -13.07 -4.23 -7.26
C SER A 119 -11.84 -5.15 -7.24
N GLN A 120 -10.74 -4.68 -7.83
CA GLN A 120 -9.45 -5.33 -7.72
C GLN A 120 -8.68 -4.77 -6.53
N LEU A 121 -8.16 -5.64 -5.67
CA LEU A 121 -7.52 -5.26 -4.42
C LEU A 121 -6.01 -5.45 -4.49
N TYR A 122 -5.29 -4.46 -3.96
CA TYR A 122 -3.84 -4.43 -3.85
C TYR A 122 -3.46 -4.03 -2.43
N ALA A 123 -2.41 -4.63 -1.88
CA ALA A 123 -1.95 -4.35 -0.53
C ALA A 123 -0.43 -4.21 -0.45
N ASP A 124 0.05 -3.19 0.25
CA ASP A 124 1.44 -3.04 0.68
C ASP A 124 1.52 -3.19 2.20
N ILE A 125 2.11 -4.30 2.65
CA ILE A 125 2.27 -4.64 4.06
C ILE A 125 3.71 -4.45 4.56
N THR A 126 4.53 -3.71 3.80
CA THR A 126 5.97 -3.59 4.06
C THR A 126 6.28 -2.91 5.40
N PHE A 127 5.50 -1.89 5.74
CA PHE A 127 5.82 -0.96 6.82
C PHE A 127 4.85 -0.99 8.00
N GLY A 128 3.79 -1.81 7.95
CA GLY A 128 2.77 -1.85 8.98
C GLY A 128 3.25 -2.43 10.31
N PRO A 129 2.56 -2.10 11.41
CA PRO A 129 2.76 -2.80 12.67
C PRO A 129 2.38 -4.28 12.51
N LYS A 130 3.04 -5.17 13.27
CA LYS A 130 2.90 -6.64 13.14
C LYS A 130 1.45 -7.17 13.06
N PRO A 131 0.45 -6.61 13.76
CA PRO A 131 -0.93 -7.09 13.66
C PRO A 131 -1.65 -6.66 12.37
N LEU A 132 -1.21 -5.58 11.72
CA LEU A 132 -1.90 -5.00 10.57
C LEU A 132 -1.94 -5.94 9.35
N PRO A 133 -0.85 -6.64 8.97
CA PRO A 133 -0.92 -7.66 7.93
C PRO A 133 -2.00 -8.72 8.20
N MET A 134 -2.16 -9.17 9.45
CA MET A 134 -3.18 -10.16 9.81
C MET A 134 -4.60 -9.61 9.64
N ILE A 135 -4.83 -8.36 10.09
CA ILE A 135 -6.11 -7.68 9.90
C ILE A 135 -6.42 -7.51 8.41
N LEU A 136 -5.45 -7.07 7.62
CA LEU A 136 -5.62 -6.84 6.21
C LEU A 136 -5.94 -8.15 5.47
N MET A 137 -5.28 -9.26 5.81
CA MET A 137 -5.61 -10.58 5.27
C MET A 137 -7.04 -11.02 5.58
N CYS A 138 -7.57 -10.70 6.77
CA CYS A 138 -8.99 -10.94 7.08
C CYS A 138 -9.91 -10.12 6.17
N VAL A 139 -9.61 -8.84 5.95
CA VAL A 139 -10.39 -7.96 5.06
C VAL A 139 -10.34 -8.45 3.62
N LEU A 140 -9.16 -8.76 3.10
CA LEU A 140 -8.98 -9.25 1.73
C LEU A 140 -9.73 -10.58 1.53
N SER A 141 -9.61 -11.53 2.48
CA SER A 141 -10.34 -12.80 2.38
C SER A 141 -11.87 -12.61 2.44
N PHE A 142 -12.36 -11.66 3.24
CA PHE A 142 -13.78 -11.33 3.27
C PHE A 142 -14.23 -10.75 1.93
N ALA A 143 -13.47 -9.82 1.37
CA ALA A 143 -13.80 -9.15 0.13
C ALA A 143 -13.89 -10.12 -1.06
N GLU A 144 -12.96 -11.08 -1.18
CA GLU A 144 -13.02 -12.11 -2.24
C GLU A 144 -14.26 -13.00 -2.09
N LYS A 145 -14.59 -13.40 -0.86
CA LYS A 145 -15.69 -14.35 -0.61
C LYS A 145 -17.07 -13.72 -0.71
N PHE A 146 -17.21 -12.46 -0.30
CA PHE A 146 -18.52 -11.85 -0.07
C PHE A 146 -18.79 -10.60 -0.89
N LEU A 147 -17.77 -9.93 -1.44
CA LEU A 147 -17.91 -8.68 -2.19
C LEU A 147 -17.52 -8.82 -3.66
N ASN A 148 -17.32 -10.06 -4.15
CA ASN A 148 -16.88 -10.36 -5.50
C ASN A 148 -15.61 -9.57 -5.92
N CYS A 149 -14.72 -9.34 -4.96
CA CYS A 149 -13.45 -8.67 -5.20
C CYS A 149 -12.38 -9.67 -5.67
N ASP A 150 -11.33 -9.16 -6.28
CA ASP A 150 -10.24 -9.95 -6.86
C ASP A 150 -8.91 -9.44 -6.32
N VAL A 151 -8.28 -10.21 -5.42
CA VAL A 151 -7.01 -9.81 -4.78
C VAL A 151 -5.87 -10.05 -5.75
N LYS A 152 -5.29 -8.98 -6.27
CA LYS A 152 -4.25 -9.02 -7.30
C LYS A 152 -2.85 -9.13 -6.76
N SER A 153 -2.56 -8.44 -5.66
CA SER A 153 -1.22 -8.44 -5.10
C SER A 153 -1.24 -8.09 -3.62
N VAL A 154 -0.44 -8.82 -2.85
CA VAL A 154 -0.02 -8.41 -1.51
C VAL A 154 1.49 -8.37 -1.50
N VAL A 155 2.04 -7.16 -1.35
CA VAL A 155 3.47 -6.90 -1.48
C VAL A 155 4.09 -6.70 -0.11
N TYR A 156 5.25 -7.31 0.07
CA TYR A 156 6.14 -7.08 1.19
C TYR A 156 7.55 -6.80 0.65
N GLY A 157 7.98 -5.56 0.76
CA GLY A 157 9.33 -5.14 0.42
C GLY A 157 10.32 -5.79 1.37
N LYS A 158 11.05 -6.80 0.89
CA LYS A 158 12.15 -7.36 1.66
C LYS A 158 13.23 -6.29 1.84
N VAL A 159 13.42 -5.84 3.07
CA VAL A 159 14.61 -5.06 3.44
C VAL A 159 15.79 -6.03 3.45
N ASN A 160 16.52 -6.13 2.35
CA ASN A 160 17.83 -6.77 2.37
C ASN A 160 18.75 -5.85 3.18
N PHE A 161 19.26 -6.37 4.30
CA PHE A 161 20.30 -5.68 5.08
C PHE A 161 21.66 -5.68 4.36
N ASP A 162 21.77 -6.41 3.25
CA ASP A 162 22.92 -6.37 2.34
C ASP A 162 22.83 -5.14 1.43
N GLU A 163 23.89 -4.33 1.39
CA GLU A 163 23.93 -2.99 0.79
C GLU A 163 23.73 -2.93 -0.74
N ASN A 164 23.60 -4.09 -1.40
CA ASN A 164 23.62 -4.21 -2.86
C ASN A 164 22.33 -3.76 -3.58
N ASN A 165 21.24 -3.48 -2.86
CA ASN A 165 19.96 -3.04 -3.44
C ASN A 165 19.61 -1.57 -3.16
N LYS A 166 20.52 -0.80 -2.55
CA LYS A 166 20.30 0.64 -2.36
C LYS A 166 20.43 1.35 -3.71
N ALA A 167 19.47 2.20 -4.04
CA ALA A 167 19.63 3.10 -5.18
C ALA A 167 20.86 3.99 -4.94
N SER A 168 21.85 3.87 -5.81
CA SER A 168 23.06 4.71 -5.85
C SER A 168 22.75 6.15 -6.24
#